data_AF-A0A9D6M5Q5-F1
#
_entry.id   AF-A0A9D6M5Q5-F1
#
_cell.length_a   1.000
_cell.length_b   1.000
_cell.length_c   1.000
_cell.angle_alpha   90.00
_cell.angle_beta   90.00
_cell.angle_gamma   90.00
#
_symmetry.space_group_name_H-M   'P 1'
#
loop_
_entity.id
_entity.type
_entity.pdbx_description
1 polymer ?
#
loop_
_entity_poly.entity_id
_entity_poly.type
_entity_poly.pdbx_seq_one_letter_code
_entity_poly.pdbx_strand_id
1 'polypeptide(L)' 'MRRILATAVVAILAAGMVGLGVWQLRRLSERRAHNAEIVLRMAEPPISLNDPISNVQSLDFHSVVVEGT' A
#
# COMPACT_ATOMS: atom_id res chain seq x y z
N MET A 1 -17.20 40.85 -14.42
CA MET A 1 -15.86 40.20 -14.40
C MET A 1 -15.54 39.47 -13.09
N ARG A 2 -15.46 40.16 -11.93
CA ARG A 2 -15.02 39.57 -10.64
C ARG A 2 -15.79 38.31 -10.20
N ARG A 3 -17.11 38.30 -10.35
CA ARG A 3 -17.96 37.15 -9.96
C ARG A 3 -17.69 35.92 -10.84
N ILE A 4 -17.61 36.10 -12.15
CA ILE A 4 -17.33 35.02 -13.13
C ILE A 4 -15.97 34.38 -12.84
N LEU A 5 -14.95 35.21 -12.56
CA LEU A 5 -13.63 34.72 -12.20
C LEU A 5 -13.67 33.88 -10.91
N ALA A 6 -14.38 34.36 -9.89
CA ALA A 6 -14.53 33.62 -8.64
C ALA A 6 -15.25 32.26 -8.83
N THR A 7 -16.32 32.21 -9.62
CA THR A 7 -17.01 30.94 -9.92
C THR A 7 -16.12 29.98 -10.70
N ALA A 8 -15.33 30.48 -11.65
CA ALA A 8 -14.38 29.64 -12.38
C ALA A 8 -13.33 29.01 -11.45
N VAL A 9 -12.79 29.78 -10.50
CA VAL A 9 -11.85 29.25 -9.50
C VAL A 9 -12.51 28.17 -8.63
N VAL A 10 -13.73 28.41 -8.14
CA VAL A 10 -14.44 27.41 -7.33
C VAL A 10 -14.70 26.13 -8.12
N ALA A 11 -15.07 26.24 -9.40
CA ALA A 11 -15.27 25.07 -10.25
C ALA A 11 -13.99 24.24 -10.43
N ILE A 12 -12.85 24.91 -10.65
CA ILE A 12 -11.53 24.25 -10.75
C ILE A 12 -11.17 23.55 -9.45
N LEU A 13 -11.36 24.21 -8.30
CA LEU A 13 -11.09 23.61 -6.99
C LEU A 13 -12.00 22.41 -6.72
N ALA A 14 -13.29 22.51 -7.06
CA ALA A 14 -14.22 21.39 -6.91
C ALA A 14 -13.79 20.18 -7.76
N ALA A 15 -13.40 20.39 -9.01
CA ALA A 15 -12.86 19.32 -9.86
C ALA A 15 -11.58 18.71 -9.26
N GLY A 16 -10.68 19.55 -8.72
CA GLY A 16 -9.49 19.10 -8.01
C GLY A 16 -9.80 18.23 -6.79
N MET A 17 -10.78 18.62 -5.98
CA MET A 17 -11.21 17.84 -4.81
C MET A 17 -11.82 16.50 -5.18
N VAL A 18 -12.61 16.43 -6.26
CA VAL A 18 -13.12 15.16 -6.79
C VAL A 18 -11.98 14.26 -7.24
N GLY A 19 -11.01 14.80 -7.98
CA GLY A 19 -9.83 14.05 -8.40
C GLY A 19 -9.01 13.52 -7.23
N LEU A 20 -8.82 14.35 -6.18
CA LEU A 20 -8.17 13.93 -4.94
C LEU A 20 -8.95 12.84 -4.22
N GLY A 21 -10.29 12.93 -4.16
CA GLY A 21 -11.13 11.88 -3.58
C GLY A 21 -10.97 10.54 -4.29
N VAL A 22 -10.97 10.54 -5.63
CA VAL A 22 -10.71 9.32 -6.43
C VAL A 22 -9.31 8.78 -6.17
N TRP A 23 -8.31 9.66 -6.11
CA TRP A 23 -6.93 9.28 -5.78
C TRP A 23 -6.83 8.66 -4.38
N GLN A 24 -7.51 9.24 -3.40
CA GLN A 24 -7.53 8.73 -2.03
C GLN A 24 -8.16 7.33 -1.96
N LEU A 25 -9.27 7.10 -2.66
CA LEU A 25 -9.91 5.78 -2.71
C LEU A 25 -8.99 4.73 -3.35
N ARG A 26 -8.37 5.06 -4.49
CA ARG A 26 -7.39 4.17 -5.13
C ARG A 26 -6.20 3.89 -4.22
N ARG A 27 -5.66 4.91 -3.56
CA ARG A 27 -4.51 4.75 -2.67
C ARG A 27 -4.86 3.92 -1.43
N LEU A 28 -6.09 4.03 -0.93
CA LEU A 28 -6.61 3.20 0.14
C LEU A 28 -6.75 1.74 -0.30
N SER A 29 -7.27 1.47 -1.50
CA SER A 29 -7.36 0.09 -2.02
C SER A 29 -5.98 -0.53 -2.23
N GLU A 30 -5.01 0.23 -2.77
CA GLU A 30 -3.62 -0.22 -2.91
C GLU A 30 -3.02 -0.62 -1.56
N ARG A 31 -3.18 0.23 -0.53
CA ARG A 31 -2.68 -0.06 0.82
C ARG A 31 -3.35 -1.28 1.44
N ARG A 32 -4.67 -1.45 1.24
CA ARG A 32 -5.40 -2.62 1.75
C ARG A 32 -4.94 -3.91 1.09
N ALA A 33 -4.75 -3.92 -0.23
CA ALA A 33 -4.26 -5.09 -0.95
C ALA A 33 -2.85 -5.50 -0.46
N HIS A 34 -1.94 -4.53 -0.37
CA HIS A 34 -0.58 -4.79 0.11
C HIS A 34 -0.55 -5.29 1.57
N ASN A 35 -1.33 -4.67 2.45
CA ASN A 35 -1.40 -5.11 3.84
C ASN A 35 -2.03 -6.51 3.98
N ALA A 36 -2.98 -6.87 3.11
CA ALA A 36 -3.56 -8.21 3.11
C ALA A 36 -2.51 -9.28 2.76
N GLU A 37 -1.65 -9.01 1.77
CA GLU A 37 -0.53 -9.89 1.42
C GLU A 37 0.44 -10.07 2.60
N ILE A 38 0.80 -8.98 3.28
CA ILE A 38 1.67 -9.03 4.47
C ILE A 38 1.07 -9.91 5.56
N VAL A 39 -0.22 -9.70 5.88
CA VAL A 39 -0.91 -10.47 6.93
C VAL A 39 -0.97 -11.95 6.58
N LEU A 40 -1.19 -12.29 5.30
CA LEU A 40 -1.17 -13.69 4.85
C LEU A 40 0.21 -14.32 5.07
N ARG A 41 1.29 -13.66 4.65
CA ARG A 41 2.66 -14.16 4.83
C ARG A 41 3.05 -14.30 6.31
N MET A 42 2.61 -13.37 7.15
CA MET A 42 2.84 -13.45 8.60
C MET A 42 2.10 -14.61 9.27
N ALA A 43 0.99 -15.07 8.68
CA ALA A 43 0.23 -16.21 9.18
C ALA A 43 0.80 -17.57 8.71
N GLU A 44 1.76 -17.57 7.79
CA GLU A 44 2.39 -18.80 7.31
C GLU A 44 3.34 -19.40 8.36
N PRO A 45 3.52 -20.73 8.36
CA PRO A 45 4.46 -21.39 9.25
C PRO A 45 5.86 -20.79 9.13
N PRO A 46 6.62 -20.70 10.25
CA PRO A 46 7.96 -20.14 10.22
C PRO A 46 8.90 -20.92 9.29
N ILE A 47 9.67 -20.19 8.49
CA ILE A 47 10.65 -20.76 7.55
C ILE A 47 11.97 -21.00 8.31
N SER A 48 12.57 -22.18 8.14
CA SER A 48 13.93 -22.46 8.63
C SER A 48 14.96 -21.75 7.75
N LEU A 49 15.83 -20.95 8.36
CA LEU A 49 16.92 -20.25 7.65
C LEU A 49 18.22 -21.07 7.60
N ASN A 50 18.16 -22.37 7.93
CA ASN A 50 19.34 -23.24 7.93
C ASN A 50 19.76 -23.67 6.52
N ASP A 51 18.88 -23.54 5.52
CA ASP A 51 19.15 -23.89 4.12
C ASP A 51 19.53 -22.66 3.28
N PRO A 52 20.34 -22.82 2.20
CA PRO A 52 20.68 -21.73 1.29
C PRO A 52 19.44 -21.14 0.61
N ILE A 53 19.24 -19.84 0.78
CA ILE A 53 18.06 -19.13 0.27
C ILE A 53 18.36 -18.55 -1.10
N SER A 54 17.65 -19.05 -2.11
CA SER A 54 17.82 -18.63 -3.51
C SER A 54 17.10 -17.32 -3.85
N ASN A 55 16.08 -16.95 -3.09
CA ASN A 55 15.31 -15.71 -3.28
C ASN A 55 15.04 -15.02 -1.94
N VAL A 56 15.61 -13.85 -1.73
CA VAL A 56 15.44 -13.11 -0.47
C VAL A 56 14.05 -12.48 -0.36
N GLN A 57 13.42 -12.11 -1.47
CA GLN A 57 12.10 -11.47 -1.49
C GLN A 57 10.96 -12.42 -1.09
N SER A 58 11.19 -13.74 -1.13
CA SER A 58 10.23 -14.71 -0.59
C SER A 58 10.23 -14.78 0.93
N LEU A 59 11.19 -14.14 1.61
CA LEU A 59 11.21 -14.05 3.08
C LEU A 59 10.45 -12.82 3.61
N ASP A 60 10.13 -11.87 2.73
CA ASP A 60 9.47 -10.63 3.15
C ASP A 60 8.17 -10.95 3.89
N PHE A 61 8.11 -10.50 5.14
CA PHE A 61 6.97 -10.65 6.06
C PHE A 61 6.67 -12.08 6.52
N HIS A 62 7.60 -13.03 6.38
CA HIS A 62 7.49 -14.36 6.98
C HIS A 62 8.08 -14.42 8.39
N SER A 63 7.50 -15.27 9.24
CA SER A 63 8.17 -15.71 10.45
C SER A 63 9.34 -16.63 10.09
N VAL A 64 10.44 -16.57 10.84
CA VAL A 64 11.65 -17.35 10.59
C VAL A 64 12.20 -17.93 11.88
N VAL A 65 12.75 -19.15 11.81
CA VAL A 65 13.46 -19.81 12.91
C VAL A 65 14.92 -19.99 12.52
N VAL A 66 15.82 -19.64 13.44
CA VAL A 66 17.27 -19.79 13.30
C VAL A 66 17.77 -20.63 14.47
N GLU A 67 18.47 -21.72 14.17
CA GLU A 67 19.18 -22.50 15.19
C GLU A 67 20.67 -22.17 15.12
N GLY A 68 21.24 -21.73 16.25
CA GLY A 68 22.66 -21.41 16.37
C GLY A 68 23.44 -22.59 16.97
N THR A 69 24.63 -22.86 16.43
CA THR A 69 25.64 -23.77 16.99
C THR A 69 26.68 -23.03 17.82
#